data_AF-A0A6P3QRL6-F1
#
_entry.id   AF-A0A6P3QRL6-F1
#
_cell.length_a   1.000
_cell.length_b   1.000
_cell.length_c   1.000
_cell.angle_alpha   90.00
_cell.angle_beta   90.00
_cell.angle_gamma   90.00
#
_symmetry.space_group_name_H-M   'P 1'
#
loop_
_entity.id
_entity.type
_entity.pdbx_description
1 polymer ?
#
loop_
_entity_poly.entity_id
_entity_poly.type
_entity_poly.pdbx_seq_one_letter_code
_entity_poly.pdbx_strand_id
1 'polypeptide(L)'
;RLLDRRGCSRVEGGGTSLHVACELARPECLFLLLGHGASPGLRDGGGLTPLELLLRQLGGDSGATPASATPAAPGESRQRRLLLLDLLALYTPAGATHSARRELLGDRPRWQRLLGEDKFQWLAGLAPPSLFARAMQVLVTAISPSRFPEALDELPLPPFLQPLDLTGKG
;
A
#
# COMPACT_ATOMS: atom_id res chain seq x y z
N ARG A 1 -7.44 -6.95 14.51
CA ARG A 1 -7.11 -8.34 14.09
C ARG A 1 -7.24 -8.40 12.57
N LEU A 2 -6.13 -8.42 11.83
CA LEU A 2 -6.16 -8.72 10.38
C LEU A 2 -6.76 -10.12 10.24
N LEU A 3 -7.92 -10.21 9.59
CA LEU A 3 -8.59 -11.48 9.37
C LEU A 3 -7.75 -12.28 8.37
N ASP A 4 -6.98 -13.27 8.85
CA ASP A 4 -6.40 -14.33 8.01
C ASP A 4 -7.52 -15.27 7.55
N ARG A 5 -8.44 -14.72 6.74
CA ARG A 5 -9.40 -15.52 6.00
C ARG A 5 -8.63 -16.10 4.82
N ARG A 6 -7.97 -17.24 5.05
CA ARG A 6 -7.35 -18.12 4.03
C ARG A 6 -8.31 -18.59 2.92
N GLY A 7 -9.53 -18.05 2.86
CA GLY A 7 -10.60 -18.39 1.92
C GLY A 7 -10.97 -17.26 0.94
N CYS A 8 -10.13 -16.25 0.72
CA CYS A 8 -10.33 -15.34 -0.41
C CYS A 8 -10.05 -16.09 -1.71
N SER A 9 -11.06 -16.23 -2.57
CA SER A 9 -11.00 -16.83 -3.90
C SER A 9 -9.77 -16.31 -4.66
N ARG A 10 -8.80 -17.19 -4.91
CA ARG A 10 -7.65 -16.86 -5.75
C ARG A 10 -8.17 -16.54 -7.15
N VAL A 11 -7.75 -15.42 -7.68
CA VAL A 11 -8.03 -15.05 -9.08
C VAL A 11 -7.17 -15.95 -9.99
N GLU A 12 -7.49 -16.04 -11.29
CA GLU A 12 -6.64 -16.79 -12.23
C GLU A 12 -5.19 -16.30 -12.12
N GLY A 13 -4.25 -17.22 -11.90
CA GLY A 13 -2.85 -16.89 -11.55
C GLY A 13 -2.51 -16.96 -10.05
N GLY A 14 -3.47 -17.32 -9.18
CA GLY A 14 -3.21 -17.58 -7.76
C GLY A 14 -3.11 -16.34 -6.87
N GLY A 15 -3.26 -15.14 -7.46
CA GLY A 15 -3.25 -13.86 -6.77
C GLY A 15 -4.47 -13.61 -5.90
N THR A 16 -4.33 -12.65 -4.99
CA THR A 16 -5.45 -12.07 -4.22
C THR A 16 -6.00 -10.83 -4.91
N SER A 17 -7.18 -10.36 -4.51
CA SER A 17 -7.75 -9.10 -5.01
C SER A 17 -6.81 -7.90 -4.83
N LEU A 18 -5.92 -7.90 -3.82
CA LEU A 18 -4.90 -6.88 -3.65
C LEU A 18 -3.84 -6.91 -4.77
N HIS A 19 -3.47 -8.08 -5.28
CA HIS A 19 -2.55 -8.18 -6.43
C HIS A 19 -3.17 -7.56 -7.67
N VAL A 20 -4.44 -7.89 -7.97
CA VAL A 20 -5.15 -7.30 -9.12
C VAL A 20 -5.27 -5.78 -8.98
N ALA A 21 -5.57 -5.25 -7.78
CA ALA A 21 -5.59 -3.81 -7.55
C ALA A 21 -4.22 -3.14 -7.79
N CYS A 22 -3.13 -3.83 -7.44
CA CYS A 22 -1.76 -3.38 -7.70
C CYS A 22 -1.44 -3.41 -9.21
N GLU A 23 -1.76 -4.50 -9.89
CA GLU A 23 -1.55 -4.68 -11.33
C GLU A 23 -2.26 -3.60 -12.15
N LEU A 24 -3.51 -3.29 -11.79
CA LEU A 24 -4.32 -2.28 -12.45
C LEU A 24 -4.02 -0.84 -11.99
N ALA A 25 -3.07 -0.65 -11.07
CA ALA A 25 -2.73 0.64 -10.47
C ALA A 25 -3.95 1.42 -9.91
N ARG A 26 -4.84 0.72 -9.18
CA ARG A 26 -6.12 1.26 -8.64
C ARG A 26 -6.06 1.47 -7.12
N PRO A 27 -5.60 2.64 -6.63
CA PRO A 27 -5.48 2.90 -5.20
C PRO A 27 -6.82 2.89 -4.46
N GLU A 28 -7.91 3.30 -5.10
CA GLU A 28 -9.24 3.32 -4.47
C GLU A 28 -9.73 1.89 -4.18
N CYS A 29 -9.51 0.97 -5.12
CA CYS A 29 -9.83 -0.44 -4.95
C CYS A 29 -8.98 -1.07 -3.85
N LEU A 30 -7.68 -0.78 -3.83
CA LEU A 30 -6.78 -1.28 -2.80
C LEU A 30 -7.21 -0.77 -1.40
N PHE A 31 -7.53 0.52 -1.27
CA PHE A 31 -7.97 1.13 -0.03
C PHE A 31 -9.21 0.44 0.54
N LEU A 32 -10.24 0.23 -0.28
CA LEU A 32 -11.47 -0.46 0.14
C LEU A 32 -11.19 -1.91 0.59
N LEU A 33 -10.39 -2.65 -0.19
CA LEU A 33 -10.05 -4.04 0.13
C LEU A 33 -9.28 -4.13 1.47
N LEU A 34 -8.30 -3.26 1.67
CA LEU A 34 -7.52 -3.19 2.90
C LEU A 34 -8.39 -2.76 4.10
N GLY A 35 -9.26 -1.78 3.92
CA GLY A 35 -10.20 -1.31 4.94
C GLY A 35 -11.18 -2.40 5.40
N HIS A 36 -11.62 -3.26 4.48
CA HIS A 36 -12.43 -4.45 4.81
C HIS A 36 -11.61 -5.65 5.32
N GLY A 37 -10.31 -5.46 5.58
CA GLY A 37 -9.47 -6.44 6.25
C GLY A 37 -8.82 -7.48 5.32
N ALA A 38 -8.71 -7.20 4.01
CA ALA A 38 -7.90 -8.03 3.13
C ALA A 38 -6.43 -8.08 3.62
N SER A 39 -5.85 -9.28 3.65
CA SER A 39 -4.49 -9.47 4.16
C SER A 39 -3.44 -9.08 3.11
N PRO A 40 -2.58 -8.06 3.36
CA PRO A 40 -1.51 -7.68 2.43
C PRO A 40 -0.31 -8.63 2.46
N GLY A 41 -0.27 -9.61 3.38
CA GLY A 41 0.84 -10.56 3.52
C GLY A 41 0.70 -11.83 2.68
N LEU A 42 -0.40 -12.01 1.95
CA LEU A 42 -0.63 -13.20 1.15
C LEU A 42 0.17 -13.15 -0.15
N ARG A 43 0.71 -14.30 -0.57
CA ARG A 43 1.48 -14.43 -1.82
C ARG A 43 0.60 -14.92 -2.97
N ASP A 44 0.85 -14.42 -4.18
CA ASP A 44 0.27 -14.91 -5.44
C ASP A 44 0.88 -16.25 -5.90
N GLY A 45 0.48 -16.72 -7.09
CA GLY A 45 1.04 -17.92 -7.71
C GLY A 45 2.52 -17.82 -8.11
N GLY A 46 3.04 -16.59 -8.25
CA GLY A 46 4.47 -16.32 -8.43
C GLY A 46 5.26 -16.26 -7.12
N GLY A 47 4.57 -16.43 -5.98
CA GLY A 47 5.17 -16.32 -4.65
C GLY A 47 5.45 -14.89 -4.22
N LEU A 48 4.93 -13.88 -4.90
CA LEU A 48 5.09 -12.47 -4.55
C LEU A 48 3.91 -12.00 -3.69
N THR A 49 4.18 -11.14 -2.72
CA THR A 49 3.14 -10.35 -2.04
C THR A 49 2.73 -9.15 -2.91
N PRO A 50 1.57 -8.50 -2.66
CA PRO A 50 1.17 -7.30 -3.39
C PRO A 50 2.23 -6.18 -3.35
N LEU A 51 2.94 -6.05 -2.21
CA LEU A 51 3.99 -5.05 -2.03
C LEU A 51 5.22 -5.35 -2.89
N GLU A 52 5.65 -6.61 -2.95
CA GLU A 52 6.76 -7.04 -3.82
C GLU A 52 6.41 -6.92 -5.30
N LEU A 53 5.17 -7.21 -5.68
CA LEU A 53 4.70 -7.02 -7.05
C LEU A 53 4.82 -5.55 -7.47
N LEU A 54 4.41 -4.61 -6.62
CA LEU A 54 4.56 -3.17 -6.89
C LEU A 54 6.01 -2.72 -6.98
N LEU A 55 6.88 -3.18 -6.07
CA LEU A 55 8.30 -2.87 -6.13
C LEU A 55 8.90 -3.37 -7.46
N ARG A 56 8.55 -4.58 -7.88
CA ARG A 56 9.00 -5.14 -9.16
C ARG A 56 8.53 -4.34 -10.36
N GLN A 57 7.31 -3.82 -10.35
CA GLN A 57 6.80 -2.94 -11.40
C GLN A 57 7.55 -1.59 -11.42
N LEU A 58 7.74 -0.97 -10.26
CA LEU A 58 8.51 0.27 -10.12
C LEU A 58 10.00 0.09 -10.48
N GLY A 59 10.54 -1.12 -10.27
CA GLY A 59 11.86 -1.57 -10.69
C GLY A 59 11.98 -1.80 -12.20
N GLY A 60 10.92 -2.37 -12.80
CA GLY A 60 10.85 -2.75 -14.22
C GLY A 60 10.46 -1.63 -15.20
N ASP A 61 10.00 -0.48 -14.71
CA ASP A 61 9.62 0.71 -15.52
C ASP A 61 10.76 1.34 -16.35
N SER A 62 11.90 0.65 -16.52
CA SER A 62 12.98 1.02 -17.43
C SER A 62 12.84 0.44 -18.84
N GLY A 63 11.83 -0.38 -19.17
CA GLY A 63 11.74 -0.90 -20.55
C GLY A 63 10.71 -1.98 -20.89
N ALA A 64 9.46 -1.89 -20.43
CA ALA A 64 8.39 -2.78 -20.92
C ALA A 64 7.32 -1.99 -21.69
N THR A 65 7.13 -2.37 -22.96
CA THR A 65 6.14 -1.84 -23.90
C THR A 65 4.72 -1.99 -23.35
N PRO A 66 3.88 -0.94 -23.39
CA PRO A 66 2.49 -1.03 -22.96
C PRO A 66 1.66 -1.73 -24.04
N ALA A 67 1.61 -3.06 -24.01
CA ALA A 67 0.56 -3.81 -24.70
C ALA A 67 -0.67 -3.83 -23.78
N SER A 68 -1.67 -3.03 -24.12
CA SER A 68 -3.01 -2.95 -23.52
C SER A 68 -3.17 -2.17 -22.20
N ALA A 69 -3.10 -0.84 -22.29
CA ALA A 69 -4.05 0.04 -21.60
C ALA A 69 -3.91 1.45 -22.20
N THR A 70 -5.03 2.14 -22.33
CA THR A 70 -5.17 3.54 -22.78
C THR A 70 -4.05 4.48 -22.30
N PRO A 71 -3.67 5.50 -23.09
CA PRO A 71 -2.54 6.39 -22.79
C PRO A 71 -2.88 7.38 -21.68
N ALA A 72 -2.99 6.90 -20.44
CA ALA A 72 -2.83 7.75 -19.27
C ALA A 72 -1.35 8.14 -19.20
N ALA A 73 -1.05 9.42 -19.04
CA ALA A 73 0.30 9.95 -19.07
C ALA A 73 1.24 9.11 -18.17
N PRO A 74 2.47 8.76 -18.62
CA PRO A 74 3.36 7.84 -17.91
C PRO A 74 3.67 8.25 -16.46
N GLY A 75 3.53 9.54 -16.12
CA GLY A 75 3.66 10.04 -14.75
C GLY A 75 2.51 9.63 -13.82
N GLU A 76 1.27 9.52 -14.32
CA GLU A 76 0.12 9.18 -13.49
C GLU A 76 0.17 7.73 -13.00
N SER A 77 0.59 6.80 -13.87
CA SER A 77 0.72 5.39 -13.51
C SER A 77 1.78 5.19 -12.42
N ARG A 78 2.90 5.92 -12.48
CA ARG A 78 3.92 5.89 -11.42
C ARG A 78 3.38 6.48 -10.12
N GLN A 79 2.72 7.64 -10.17
CA GLN A 79 2.16 8.26 -8.97
C GLN A 79 1.13 7.37 -8.28
N ARG A 80 0.22 6.74 -9.05
CA ARG A 80 -0.75 5.77 -8.51
C ARG A 80 -0.07 4.57 -7.84
N ARG A 81 1.03 4.06 -8.40
CA ARG A 81 1.82 2.98 -7.78
C ARG A 81 2.51 3.40 -6.48
N LEU A 82 2.99 4.64 -6.39
CA LEU A 82 3.54 5.16 -5.14
C LEU A 82 2.45 5.30 -4.06
N LEU A 83 1.24 5.73 -4.43
CA LEU A 83 0.10 5.76 -3.50
C LEU A 83 -0.29 4.35 -3.02
N LEU A 84 -0.29 3.37 -3.93
CA LEU A 84 -0.52 1.97 -3.59
C LEU A 84 0.54 1.44 -2.62
N LEU A 85 1.81 1.79 -2.83
CA LEU A 85 2.90 1.43 -1.93
C LEU A 85 2.67 2.01 -0.54
N ASP A 86 2.26 3.27 -0.45
CA ASP A 86 1.97 3.94 0.83
C ASP A 86 0.80 3.29 1.57
N LEU A 87 -0.28 2.95 0.84
CA LEU A 87 -1.42 2.21 1.38
C LEU A 87 -1.01 0.82 1.89
N LEU A 88 -0.25 0.05 1.11
CA LEU A 88 0.22 -1.26 1.57
C LEU A 88 1.14 -1.13 2.78
N ALA A 89 2.09 -0.20 2.76
CA ALA A 89 3.00 0.02 3.88
C ALA A 89 2.25 0.40 5.17
N LEU A 90 1.15 1.16 5.04
CA LEU A 90 0.29 1.54 6.15
C LEU A 90 -0.50 0.35 6.73
N TYR A 91 -0.95 -0.59 5.90
CA TYR A 91 -1.73 -1.75 6.38
C TYR A 91 -0.88 -2.99 6.66
N THR A 92 0.41 -2.97 6.32
CA THR A 92 1.33 -4.08 6.51
C THR A 92 1.90 -4.07 7.93
N PRO A 93 1.77 -5.16 8.72
CA PRO A 93 2.35 -5.22 10.05
C PRO A 93 3.88 -5.17 10.01
N ALA A 94 4.48 -4.56 11.05
CA ALA A 94 5.93 -4.51 11.23
C ALA A 94 6.51 -5.94 11.20
N GLY A 95 7.31 -6.25 10.17
CA GLY A 95 7.93 -7.57 9.95
C GLY A 95 7.54 -8.24 8.63
N ALA A 96 6.41 -7.88 8.01
CA ALA A 96 6.05 -8.45 6.70
C ALA A 96 6.83 -7.84 5.52
N THR A 97 7.54 -6.72 5.74
CA THR A 97 8.40 -6.07 4.75
C THR A 97 9.76 -6.74 4.56
N HIS A 98 10.11 -7.76 5.37
CA HIS A 98 11.39 -8.47 5.25
C HIS A 98 11.60 -9.11 3.88
N SER A 99 10.54 -9.48 3.17
CA SER A 99 10.65 -10.11 1.88
C SER A 99 10.92 -9.09 0.75
N ALA A 100 10.39 -7.88 0.87
CA ALA A 100 10.72 -6.72 0.02
C ALA A 100 12.16 -6.21 0.19
N ARG A 101 12.81 -6.53 1.30
CA ARG A 101 14.21 -6.16 1.59
C ARG A 101 15.17 -6.54 0.47
N ARG A 102 15.00 -7.72 -0.13
CA ARG A 102 15.92 -8.20 -1.18
C ARG A 102 15.94 -7.27 -2.39
N GLU A 103 14.77 -6.80 -2.80
CA GLU A 103 14.63 -5.94 -3.97
C GLU A 103 15.12 -4.52 -3.69
N LEU A 104 14.80 -3.98 -2.53
CA LEU A 104 15.25 -2.65 -2.09
C LEU A 104 16.77 -2.58 -1.93
N LEU A 105 17.38 -3.63 -1.38
CA LEU A 105 18.83 -3.67 -1.19
C LEU A 105 19.62 -3.91 -2.49
N GLY A 106 18.97 -4.41 -3.55
CA GLY A 106 19.61 -4.67 -4.84
C GLY A 106 20.06 -3.40 -5.57
N ASP A 107 19.30 -2.30 -5.43
CA ASP A 107 19.65 -0.99 -6.00
C ASP A 107 19.28 0.15 -5.03
N ARG A 108 20.04 0.21 -3.92
CA ARG A 108 19.83 1.20 -2.86
C ARG A 108 19.74 2.65 -3.38
N PRO A 109 20.70 3.17 -4.19
CA PRO A 109 20.67 4.58 -4.56
C PRO A 109 19.48 4.93 -5.45
N ARG A 110 18.94 3.98 -6.21
CA ARG A 110 17.69 4.18 -6.95
C ARG A 110 16.49 4.27 -6.01
N TRP A 111 16.37 3.32 -5.08
CA TRP A 111 15.23 3.27 -4.16
C TRP A 111 15.22 4.43 -3.17
N GLN A 112 16.39 4.87 -2.70
CA GLN A 112 16.52 6.07 -1.87
C GLN A 112 16.04 7.34 -2.61
N ARG A 113 16.39 7.47 -3.90
CA ARG A 113 15.91 8.59 -4.73
C ARG A 113 14.40 8.55 -4.98
N LEU A 114 13.82 7.37 -5.14
CA LEU A 114 12.39 7.23 -5.43
C LEU A 114 11.51 7.36 -4.19
N LEU A 115 11.90 6.76 -3.08
CA LEU A 115 11.10 6.63 -1.86
C LEU A 115 11.41 7.68 -0.81
N GLY A 116 12.59 8.30 -0.89
CA GLY A 116 13.20 9.03 0.21
C GLY A 116 13.90 8.08 1.19
N GLU A 117 14.82 8.62 1.99
CA GLU A 117 15.66 7.83 2.90
C GLU A 117 14.83 7.12 3.97
N ASP A 118 13.94 7.83 4.65
CA ASP A 118 13.16 7.29 5.77
C ASP A 118 12.27 6.11 5.34
N LYS A 119 11.55 6.28 4.22
CA LYS A 119 10.66 5.25 3.68
C LYS A 119 11.46 4.05 3.17
N PHE A 120 12.61 4.28 2.53
CA PHE A 120 13.53 3.22 2.12
C PHE A 120 14.02 2.42 3.34
N GLN A 121 14.54 3.10 4.37
CA GLN A 121 15.05 2.44 5.56
C GLN A 121 13.96 1.64 6.27
N TRP A 122 12.74 2.18 6.36
CA TRP A 122 11.60 1.46 6.92
C TRP A 122 11.24 0.21 6.11
N LEU A 123 11.03 0.34 4.80
CA LEU A 123 10.63 -0.79 3.95
C LEU A 123 11.74 -1.83 3.81
N ALA A 124 13.01 -1.43 3.84
CA ALA A 124 14.15 -2.35 3.86
C ALA A 124 14.35 -3.04 5.22
N GLY A 125 13.62 -2.63 6.26
CA GLY A 125 13.78 -3.14 7.63
C GLY A 125 15.14 -2.75 8.24
N LEU A 126 15.65 -1.58 7.88
CA LEU A 126 16.85 -0.96 8.46
C LEU A 126 16.48 0.02 9.59
N ALA A 127 15.26 0.57 9.56
CA ALA A 127 14.72 1.44 10.60
C ALA A 127 13.24 1.07 10.89
N PRO A 128 12.73 1.37 12.10
CA PRO A 128 11.29 1.30 12.36
C PRO A 128 10.51 2.38 11.56
N PRO A 129 9.19 2.22 11.38
CA PRO A 129 8.35 3.29 10.84
C PRO A 129 8.45 4.55 11.71
N SER A 130 8.27 5.72 11.10
CA SER A 130 8.16 6.98 11.85
C SER A 130 7.00 6.93 12.85
N LEU A 131 7.04 7.76 13.90
CA LEU A 131 5.97 7.83 14.89
C LEU A 131 4.62 8.15 14.23
N PHE A 132 4.62 9.02 13.22
CA PHE A 132 3.43 9.30 12.41
C PHE A 132 2.90 8.04 11.72
N ALA A 133 3.75 7.31 10.97
CA ALA A 133 3.34 6.09 10.29
C ALA A 133 2.83 5.03 11.28
N ARG A 134 3.48 4.91 12.46
CA ARG A 134 3.05 4.00 13.52
C ARG A 134 1.71 4.41 14.13
N ALA A 135 1.48 5.70 14.36
CA ALA A 135 0.20 6.21 14.85
C ALA A 135 -0.91 5.93 13.83
N MET A 136 -0.67 6.19 12.54
CA MET A 136 -1.61 5.90 11.47
C MET A 136 -1.91 4.40 11.37
N GLN A 137 -0.90 3.52 11.49
CA GLN A 137 -1.09 2.07 11.57
C GLN A 137 -2.02 1.66 12.72
N VAL A 138 -1.84 2.27 13.90
CA VAL A 138 -2.69 2.00 15.07
C VAL A 138 -4.12 2.48 14.83
N LEU A 139 -4.31 3.70 14.30
CA LEU A 139 -5.63 4.24 13.98
C LEU A 139 -6.39 3.36 12.99
N VAL A 140 -5.72 2.98 11.89
CA VAL A 140 -6.31 2.13 10.87
C VAL A 140 -6.68 0.75 11.42
N THR A 141 -5.86 0.18 12.30
CA THR A 141 -6.16 -1.12 12.92
C THR A 141 -7.19 -1.08 14.04
N ALA A 142 -7.52 0.12 14.56
CA ALA A 142 -8.58 0.33 15.53
C ALA A 142 -9.98 0.33 14.88
N ILE A 143 -10.07 0.58 13.56
CA ILE A 143 -11.32 0.58 12.82
C ILE A 143 -11.79 -0.86 12.59
N SER A 144 -13.08 -1.13 12.87
CA SER A 144 -13.67 -2.42 12.52
C SER A 144 -13.85 -2.52 11.01
N PRO A 145 -13.40 -3.62 10.35
CA PRO A 145 -13.56 -3.79 8.91
C PRO A 145 -15.03 -3.87 8.45
N SER A 146 -15.96 -4.09 9.39
CA SER A 146 -17.40 -4.14 9.13
C SER A 146 -18.08 -2.78 9.07
N ARG A 147 -17.43 -1.73 9.58
CA ARG A 147 -17.95 -0.34 9.58
C ARG A 147 -17.11 0.57 8.70
N PHE A 148 -16.28 0.01 7.83
CA PHE A 148 -15.48 0.79 6.90
C PHE A 148 -16.30 1.03 5.62
N PRO A 149 -16.27 2.25 5.03
CA PRO A 149 -15.48 3.42 5.41
C PRO A 149 -16.12 4.34 6.46
N GLU A 150 -17.37 4.14 6.86
CA GLU A 150 -18.14 5.10 7.69
C GLU A 150 -17.48 5.39 9.05
N ALA A 151 -16.79 4.42 9.63
CA ALA A 151 -16.06 4.55 10.88
C ALA A 151 -14.81 5.45 10.78
N LEU A 152 -14.36 5.83 9.57
CA LEU A 152 -13.33 6.86 9.39
C LEU A 152 -13.82 8.22 9.86
N ASP A 153 -15.10 8.53 9.64
CA ASP A 153 -15.71 9.81 10.03
C ASP A 153 -15.94 9.89 11.55
N GLU A 154 -16.08 8.74 12.20
CA GLU A 154 -16.27 8.62 13.65
C GLU A 154 -14.94 8.47 14.43
N LEU A 155 -13.79 8.60 13.76
CA LEU A 155 -12.49 8.51 14.43
C LEU A 155 -12.40 9.60 15.52
N PRO A 156 -12.00 9.27 16.75
CA PRO A 156 -11.76 10.25 17.81
C PRO A 156 -10.44 10.98 17.50
N LEU A 157 -10.43 11.78 16.44
CA LEU A 157 -9.31 12.61 16.07
C LEU A 157 -9.24 13.76 17.07
N PRO A 158 -8.05 14.02 17.64
CA PRO A 158 -7.82 15.27 18.35
C PRO A 158 -8.23 16.46 17.46
N PRO A 159 -8.73 17.55 18.03
CA PRO A 159 -9.24 18.70 17.26
C PRO A 159 -8.21 19.31 16.29
N PHE A 160 -6.91 19.13 16.54
CA PHE A 160 -5.83 19.57 15.63
C PHE A 160 -5.55 18.62 14.45
N LEU A 161 -6.10 17.39 14.47
CA LEU A 161 -6.05 16.43 13.36
C LEU A 161 -7.37 16.35 12.60
N GLN A 162 -8.42 17.01 13.08
CA GLN A 162 -9.64 17.16 12.30
C GLN A 162 -9.32 17.99 11.05
N PRO A 163 -9.79 17.58 9.86
CA PRO A 163 -9.66 18.41 8.68
C PRO A 163 -10.24 19.78 8.99
N LEU A 164 -9.45 20.84 8.78
CA LEU A 164 -9.90 22.22 8.97
C LEU A 164 -11.17 22.41 8.12
N ASP A 165 -12.31 22.64 8.77
CA ASP A 165 -13.53 23.09 8.11
C ASP A 165 -13.27 24.50 7.55
N LEU A 166 -12.68 24.56 6.35
CA LEU A 166 -12.49 25.80 5.59
C LEU A 166 -13.81 26.29 4.97
N THR A 167 -14.96 25.86 5.48
CA THR A 167 -16.25 26.47 5.15
C THR A 167 -16.33 27.80 5.88
N GLY A 168 -15.70 28.82 5.29
CA GLY A 168 -15.87 30.20 5.69
C GLY A 168 -17.35 30.57 5.63
N LYS A 169 -17.98 30.63 6.81
CA LYS A 169 -19.15 31.48 7.03
C LYS A 169 -18.64 32.73 7.75
N GLY A 170 -18.31 33.74 6.96
CA GLY A 170 -18.13 35.13 7.37
C GLY A 170 -18.97 35.99 6.45
#